data_AF-A0A1H8V4W1-F1
#
_entry.id   AF-A0A1H8V4W1-F1
#
_cell.length_a   1.000
_cell.length_b   1.000
_cell.length_c   1.000
_cell.angle_alpha   90.00
_cell.angle_beta   90.00
_cell.angle_gamma   90.00
#
_symmetry.space_group_name_H-M   'P 1'
#
loop_
_entity.id
_entity.type
_entity.pdbx_description
1 polymer ?
#
loop_
_entity_poly.entity_id
_entity_poly.type
_entity_poly.pdbx_seq_one_letter_code
_entity_poly.pdbx_strand_id
1 'polypeptide(L)' 'MAAGVAHGVRALKHKFVVGENVYFTASNVARPAASGIYEVIRLLPTDGSDCQYRIKSSSETFERVAKESQLTVC' A
#
# COMPACT_ATOMS: atom_id res chain seq x y z
N MET A 1 4.09 -5.59 -29.01
CA MET A 1 3.67 -6.43 -27.87
C MET A 1 2.65 -5.62 -27.09
N ALA A 2 1.38 -5.78 -27.44
CA ALA A 2 0.27 -5.04 -26.85
C ALA A 2 -0.44 -5.95 -25.86
N ALA A 3 -0.57 -5.50 -24.62
CA ALA A 3 -1.65 -5.90 -23.73
C ALA A 3 -1.88 -4.74 -22.77
N GLY A 4 -2.62 -3.74 -23.25
CA GLY A 4 -3.30 -2.81 -22.37
C GLY A 4 -4.31 -3.61 -21.56
N VAL A 5 -3.96 -3.98 -20.34
CA VAL A 5 -4.88 -4.60 -19.40
C VAL A 5 -5.66 -3.48 -18.72
N ALA A 6 -6.60 -2.92 -19.45
CA ALA A 6 -7.72 -2.19 -18.88
C ALA A 6 -8.77 -3.23 -18.48
N HIS A 7 -8.51 -3.99 -17.42
CA HIS A 7 -9.62 -4.63 -16.72
C HIS A 7 -10.47 -3.49 -16.17
N GLY A 8 -11.77 -3.48 -16.51
CA GLY A 8 -12.75 -2.62 -15.89
C GLY A 8 -12.80 -2.92 -14.40
N VAL A 9 -11.87 -2.32 -13.66
CA VAL A 9 -11.83 -2.42 -12.21
C VAL A 9 -13.08 -1.69 -11.74
N ARG A 10 -14.01 -2.40 -11.10
CA ARG A 10 -14.82 -1.74 -10.07
C ARG A 10 -13.76 -1.10 -9.18
N ALA A 11 -13.62 0.22 -9.26
CA ALA A 11 -12.66 0.93 -8.44
C ALA A 11 -13.06 0.62 -6.99
N LEU A 12 -12.38 -0.38 -6.41
CA LEU A 12 -12.52 -0.67 -5.00
C LEU A 12 -12.15 0.65 -4.34
N LYS A 13 -13.09 1.18 -3.58
CA LYS A 13 -12.94 2.50 -2.99
C LYS A 13 -11.75 2.39 -2.05
N HIS A 14 -10.66 3.06 -2.41
CA HIS A 14 -9.45 3.07 -1.61
C HIS A 14 -9.80 3.49 -0.18
N LYS A 15 -9.49 2.63 0.79
CA LYS A 15 -9.70 2.93 2.21
C LYS A 15 -8.77 4.03 2.69
N PHE A 16 -7.55 4.07 2.12
CA PHE A 16 -6.52 5.06 2.46
C PHE A 16 -6.30 6.07 1.34
N VAL A 17 -5.85 7.27 1.69
CA VAL A 17 -5.58 8.35 0.73
C VAL A 17 -4.10 8.74 0.70
N VAL A 18 -3.66 9.42 -0.36
CA VAL A 18 -2.28 9.94 -0.43
C VAL A 18 -2.07 11.00 0.66
N GLY A 19 -0.96 10.91 1.39
CA GLY A 19 -0.63 11.71 2.57
C GLY A 19 -1.07 11.08 3.90
N GLU A 20 -1.79 9.96 3.86
CA GLU A 20 -2.27 9.31 5.09
C GLU A 20 -1.18 8.47 5.76
N ASN A 21 -1.14 8.52 7.09
CA ASN A 21 -0.22 7.75 7.90
C ASN A 21 -0.81 6.37 8.24
N VAL A 22 -0.09 5.32 7.87
CA VAL A 22 -0.48 3.92 8.03
C VAL A 22 0.65 3.11 8.63
N TYR A 23 0.32 2.05 9.36
CA TYR A 23 1.26 1.03 9.79
C TYR A 23 1.27 -0.12 8.80
N PHE A 24 2.47 -0.59 8.44
CA PHE A 24 2.65 -1.75 7.57
C PHE A 24 2.76 -3.03 8.40
N THR A 25 1.71 -3.85 8.37
CA THR A 25 1.56 -5.04 9.26
C THR A 25 2.01 -6.35 8.61
N ALA A 26 2.32 -6.35 7.31
CA ALA A 26 2.77 -7.56 6.61
C ALA A 26 4.26 -7.90 6.81
N SER A 27 5.02 -7.04 7.47
CA SER A 27 6.39 -7.41 7.87
C SER A 27 6.30 -8.52 8.90
N ASN A 28 6.76 -9.70 8.51
CA ASN A 28 6.78 -10.94 9.30
C ASN A 28 6.95 -10.67 10.80
N VAL A 29 6.08 -11.29 11.60
CA VAL A 29 5.89 -11.26 13.07
C VAL A 29 7.20 -11.39 13.90
N ALA A 30 8.37 -11.57 13.27
CA ALA A 30 9.67 -11.69 13.90
C ALA A 30 10.50 -10.39 14.01
N ARG A 31 10.09 -9.24 13.42
CA ARG A 31 10.86 -7.99 13.52
C ARG A 31 10.02 -6.79 13.97
N PRO A 32 10.01 -6.44 15.26
CA PRO A 32 9.37 -5.22 15.77
C PRO A 32 9.97 -3.92 15.20
N ALA A 33 11.14 -3.97 14.56
CA ALA A 33 11.81 -2.80 13.98
C ALA A 33 11.17 -2.24 12.70
N ALA A 34 10.26 -2.98 12.04
CA ALA A 34 9.54 -2.50 10.85
C ALA A 34 8.15 -1.92 11.17
N SER A 35 7.79 -1.82 12.46
CA SER A 35 6.55 -1.18 12.93
C SER A 35 6.68 0.35 12.91
N GLY A 36 7.16 0.90 11.79
CA GLY A 36 7.24 2.34 11.57
C GLY A 36 5.93 2.90 11.04
N ILE A 37 5.72 4.20 11.24
CA ILE A 37 4.70 4.94 10.51
C ILE A 37 5.17 5.09 9.06
N TYR A 38 4.29 4.76 8.13
CA TYR A 38 4.46 4.97 6.71
C TYR A 38 3.46 5.99 6.22
N GLU A 39 3.83 6.76 5.21
CA GLU A 39 2.91 7.64 4.50
C GLU A 39 2.51 7.01 3.16
N VAL A 40 1.22 7.02 2.85
CA VAL A 40 0.73 6.63 1.54
C VAL A 40 1.13 7.71 0.54
N ILE A 41 2.02 7.39 -0.39
CA ILE A 41 2.52 8.34 -1.40
C ILE A 41 1.84 8.15 -2.76
N ARG A 42 1.21 7.00 -3.00
CA ARG A 42 0.49 6.73 -4.25
C ARG A 42 -0.54 5.61 -4.10
N LEU A 43 -1.69 5.79 -4.75
CA LEU A 43 -2.69 4.74 -4.96
C LEU A 43 -2.34 3.96 -6.23
N LEU A 44 -2.24 2.63 -6.13
CA LEU A 44 -1.96 1.75 -7.26
C LEU A 44 -3.25 1.05 -7.72
N PRO A 45 -3.33 0.64 -9.01
CA PRO A 45 -4.43 -0.17 -9.48
C PRO A 45 -4.55 -1.45 -8.62
N THR A 46 -5.79 -1.83 -8.33
CA THR A 46 -6.13 -3.00 -7.54
C THR A 46 -5.68 -4.27 -8.26
N ASP A 47 -5.02 -5.19 -7.54
CA ASP A 47 -4.68 -6.53 -8.07
C ASP A 47 -5.90 -7.45 -7.86
N GLY A 48 -6.89 -7.30 -8.74
CA GLY A 48 -8.17 -8.01 -8.64
C GLY A 48 -9.05 -7.50 -7.50
N SER A 49 -8.81 -7.98 -6.28
CA SER A 49 -9.70 -7.84 -5.11
C SER A 49 -9.17 -6.92 -4.00
N ASP A 50 -7.89 -6.55 -4.04
CA ASP A 50 -7.24 -5.71 -3.01
C ASP A 50 -6.72 -4.41 -3.63
N CYS A 51 -6.99 -3.29 -2.98
CA CYS A 51 -6.33 -2.01 -3.28
C CYS A 51 -4.84 -2.10 -2.93
N GLN A 52 -4.00 -1.54 -3.79
CA GLN A 52 -2.56 -1.45 -3.54
C GLN A 52 -2.15 0.00 -3.32
N TYR A 53 -1.14 0.19 -2.50
CA TYR A 53 -0.63 1.49 -2.09
C TYR A 53 0.89 1.47 -2.16
N ARG A 54 1.50 2.53 -2.71
CA ARG A 54 2.91 2.82 -2.43
C ARG A 54 2.96 3.59 -1.13
N ILE A 55 3.75 3.07 -0.21
CA ILE A 55 3.99 3.65 1.09
C ILE A 55 5.48 3.99 1.22
N LYS A 56 5.79 5.03 1.99
CA LYS A 56 7.17 5.43 2.29
C LYS A 56 7.30 5.75 3.77
N SER A 57 8.32 5.21 4.43
CA SER A 57 8.66 5.65 5.77
C SER A 57 9.71 6.76 5.70
N SER A 58 9.62 7.75 6.57
CA SER A 58 10.67 8.77 6.72
C SER A 58 12.01 8.17 7.15
N SER A 59 12.00 6.99 7.77
CA SER A 59 13.18 6.27 8.22
C SER A 59 13.80 5.38 7.14
N GLU A 60 13.08 5.08 6.05
CA GLU A 60 13.55 4.25 4.94
C GLU A 60 13.75 5.12 3.68
N THR A 61 14.84 4.91 2.96
CA THR A 61 15.13 5.65 1.71
C THR A 61 14.37 5.12 0.51
N PHE A 62 13.71 3.98 0.64
CA PHE A 62 12.99 3.31 -0.44
C PHE A 62 11.49 3.27 -0.18
N GLU A 63 10.74 3.14 -1.28
CA GLU A 63 9.29 3.00 -1.26
C GLU A 63 8.91 1.52 -1.25
N ARG A 64 7.76 1.19 -0.65
CA ARG A 64 7.24 -0.17 -0.59
C ARG A 64 5.84 -0.21 -1.18
N VAL A 65 5.50 -1.31 -1.83
CA VAL A 65 4.13 -1.59 -2.28
C VAL A 65 3.47 -2.48 -1.23
N ALA A 66 2.35 -2.04 -0.70
CA ALA A 66 1.55 -2.76 0.30
C ALA A 66 0.11 -2.88 -0.19
N LYS A 67 -0.54 -3.99 0.16
CA LYS A 67 -2.00 -4.16 -0.06
C LYS A 67 -2.78 -3.48 1.06
N GLU A 68 -4.03 -3.13 0.80
CA GLU A 68 -4.94 -2.57 1.81
C GLU A 68 -5.03 -3.45 3.06
N SER A 69 -5.12 -4.77 2.86
CA SER A 69 -5.14 -5.77 3.93
C SER A 69 -3.86 -5.81 4.77
N GLN A 70 -2.76 -5.24 4.28
CA GLN A 70 -1.46 -5.18 4.94
C GLN A 70 -1.19 -3.84 5.61
N LEU A 71 -2.17 -2.92 5.55
CA LEU A 71 -2.10 -1.60 6.13
C LEU A 71 -3.17 -1.44 7.21
N THR A 72 -2.80 -0.80 8.30
CA THR A 72 -3.75 -0.31 9.29
C THR A 72 -3.56 1.18 9.49
N VAL A 73 -4.65 1.87 9.84
CA VAL A 73 -4.60 3.30 10.18
C VAL A 73 -3.73 3.49 11.43
N CYS A 74 -3.00 4.60 11.46
CA CYS A 74 -2.24 5.05 12.62
C CYS A 74 -3.13 5.35 13.83
#